data_AF-A0A7S0T3A9-F1
#
_entry.id   AF-A0A7S0T3A9-F1
#
_cell.length_a   1.000
_cell.length_b   1.000
_cell.length_c   1.000
_cell.angle_alpha   90.00
_cell.angle_beta   90.00
_cell.angle_gamma   90.00
#
_symmetry.space_group_name_H-M   'P 1'
#
loop_
_entity.id
_entity.type
_entity.pdbx_description
1 polymer ?
#
loop_
_entity_poly.entity_id
_entity_poly.type
_entity_poly.pdbx_seq_one_letter_code
_entity_poly.pdbx_strand_id
1 'polypeptide(L)'
;EDPDPRVASVARLLFSELSRKHGNPIYNLLPDLLSRLSGDETVAPPAFQRIMTRLLRFIDKDRQTESLADKFTARFTEAALASTAKPARDIAFCLSQLALSDKAFKKFLESWKLYEPALYDKEVYVALCAVVAKGKKSVGGGKKDKDKESAGGEGNAAKQVVEEFEAKMAAAHTERYESYRALRRAEGLTVDDTD
;
A
#
# COMPACT_ATOMS: atom_id res chain seq x y z
N GLU A 1 -7.07 -2.35 19.71
CA GLU A 1 -8.01 -1.21 19.70
C GLU A 1 -9.20 -1.41 20.64
N ASP A 2 -9.23 -2.44 21.50
CA ASP A 2 -10.29 -2.58 22.50
C ASP A 2 -10.10 -1.60 23.67
N PRO A 3 -11.17 -0.94 24.16
CA PRO A 3 -11.09 -0.06 25.32
C PRO A 3 -10.73 -0.81 26.62
N ASP A 4 -11.07 -2.10 26.74
CA ASP A 4 -10.61 -2.94 27.85
C ASP A 4 -9.13 -3.31 27.64
N PRO A 5 -8.21 -2.81 28.50
CA PRO A 5 -6.78 -3.10 28.37
C PRO A 5 -6.46 -4.59 28.43
N ARG A 6 -7.28 -5.37 29.14
CA ARG A 6 -7.13 -6.81 29.33
C ARG A 6 -7.47 -7.54 28.04
N VAL A 7 -8.60 -7.21 27.40
CA VAL A 7 -8.97 -7.75 26.08
C VAL A 7 -7.90 -7.40 25.04
N ALA A 8 -7.49 -6.12 25.01
CA ALA A 8 -6.43 -5.68 24.12
C ALA A 8 -5.11 -6.44 24.37
N SER A 9 -4.75 -6.72 25.63
CA SER A 9 -3.53 -7.48 25.97
C SER A 9 -3.59 -8.93 25.50
N VAL A 10 -4.74 -9.58 25.66
CA VAL A 10 -4.96 -10.98 25.25
C VAL A 10 -4.88 -11.09 23.73
N ALA A 11 -5.54 -10.17 23.00
CA ALA A 11 -5.46 -10.15 21.54
C ALA A 11 -4.02 -9.95 21.05
N ARG A 12 -3.25 -9.06 21.69
CA ARG A 12 -1.85 -8.83 21.36
C ARG A 12 -0.98 -10.07 21.58
N LEU A 13 -1.21 -10.78 22.70
CA LEU A 13 -0.50 -12.03 23.00
C LEU A 13 -0.88 -13.12 21.98
N LEU A 14 -2.16 -13.26 21.64
CA LEU A 14 -2.64 -14.22 20.65
C LEU A 14 -1.91 -14.06 19.30
N PHE A 15 -1.84 -12.85 18.75
CA PHE A 15 -1.12 -12.62 17.49
C PHE A 15 0.39 -12.87 17.63
N SER A 16 0.99 -12.53 18.76
CA SER A 16 2.40 -12.85 19.01
C SER A 16 2.67 -14.35 19.08
N GLU A 17 1.75 -15.15 19.64
CA GLU A 17 1.88 -16.60 19.70
C GLU A 17 1.58 -17.25 18.35
N LEU A 18 0.60 -16.72 17.61
CA LEU A 18 0.28 -17.17 16.26
C LEU A 18 1.44 -16.94 15.29
N SER A 19 2.15 -15.82 15.38
CA SER A 19 3.29 -15.54 14.47
C SER A 19 4.43 -16.54 14.61
N ARG A 20 4.57 -17.18 15.78
CA ARG A 20 5.60 -18.18 16.10
C ARG A 20 5.22 -19.59 15.66
N LYS A 21 3.95 -19.83 15.29
CA LYS A 21 3.52 -21.14 14.77
C LYS A 21 4.14 -21.40 13.40
N HIS A 22 4.35 -22.67 13.08
CA HIS A 22 4.97 -23.07 11.82
C HIS A 22 4.27 -22.45 10.62
N GLY A 23 5.04 -21.81 9.75
CA GLY A 23 4.54 -21.14 8.55
C GLY A 23 3.94 -19.74 8.78
N ASN A 24 3.88 -19.25 10.03
CA ASN A 24 3.29 -17.95 10.38
C ASN A 24 1.87 -17.76 9.79
N PRO A 25 0.82 -18.36 10.38
CA PRO A 25 -0.53 -18.31 9.83
C PRO A 25 -1.06 -16.88 9.57
N ILE A 26 -0.51 -15.85 10.21
CA ILE A 26 -0.96 -14.46 10.09
C ILE A 26 -0.91 -13.97 8.63
N TYR A 27 0.13 -14.33 7.85
CA TYR A 27 0.23 -13.84 6.48
C TYR A 27 -0.92 -14.34 5.59
N ASN A 28 -1.50 -15.51 5.90
CA ASN A 28 -2.65 -16.03 5.17
C ASN A 28 -3.97 -15.38 5.57
N LEU A 29 -4.04 -14.85 6.79
CA LEU A 29 -5.23 -14.18 7.33
C LEU A 29 -5.31 -12.72 6.92
N LEU A 30 -4.17 -12.08 6.68
CA LEU A 30 -4.08 -10.65 6.37
C LEU A 30 -4.96 -10.19 5.20
N PRO A 31 -5.07 -10.89 4.06
CA PRO A 31 -5.96 -10.46 2.97
C PRO A 31 -7.43 -10.40 3.37
N ASP A 32 -7.87 -11.33 4.22
CA ASP A 32 -9.24 -11.39 4.72
C ASP A 32 -9.48 -10.36 5.83
N LEU A 33 -8.52 -10.18 6.75
CA LEU A 33 -8.57 -9.12 7.77
C LEU A 33 -8.61 -7.73 7.12
N LEU A 34 -7.81 -7.51 6.07
CA LEU A 34 -7.85 -6.28 5.28
C LEU A 34 -9.26 -6.03 4.75
N SER A 35 -9.85 -7.00 4.04
CA SER A 35 -11.21 -6.86 3.48
C SER A 35 -12.26 -6.59 4.57
N ARG A 36 -12.22 -7.32 5.68
CA ARG A 36 -13.19 -7.15 6.79
C ARG A 36 -13.08 -5.78 7.44
N LEU A 37 -11.87 -5.34 7.79
CA LEU A 37 -11.66 -4.04 8.43
C LEU A 37 -11.90 -2.86 7.49
N SER A 38 -11.68 -3.05 6.18
CA SER A 38 -11.95 -2.03 5.17
C SER A 38 -13.44 -1.86 4.89
N GLY A 39 -14.22 -2.94 5.00
CA GLY A 39 -15.68 -2.93 4.84
C GLY A 39 -16.46 -2.54 6.10
N ASP A 40 -15.79 -2.41 7.24
CA ASP A 40 -16.42 -2.01 8.50
C ASP A 40 -16.34 -0.49 8.69
N GLU A 41 -17.48 0.18 8.54
CA GLU A 41 -17.60 1.65 8.69
C GLU A 41 -17.35 2.11 10.13
N THR A 42 -17.46 1.21 11.13
CA THR A 42 -17.19 1.53 12.53
C THR A 42 -15.68 1.62 12.83
N VAL A 43 -14.85 1.07 11.94
CA VAL A 43 -13.39 1.11 12.08
C VAL A 43 -12.84 2.41 11.50
N ALA A 44 -12.56 3.36 12.39
CA ALA A 44 -11.92 4.61 12.03
C ALA A 44 -10.55 4.40 11.35
N PRO A 45 -10.16 5.22 10.35
CA PRO A 45 -8.89 5.05 9.63
C PRO A 45 -7.64 4.97 10.53
N PRO A 46 -7.48 5.79 11.58
CA PRO A 46 -6.33 5.65 12.49
C PRO A 46 -6.30 4.32 13.24
N ALA A 47 -7.47 3.75 13.58
CA ALA A 47 -7.56 2.45 14.23
C ALA A 47 -7.16 1.33 13.27
N PHE A 48 -7.67 1.37 12.03
CA PHE A 48 -7.26 0.46 10.96
C PHE A 48 -5.74 0.46 10.78
N GLN A 49 -5.15 1.65 10.62
CA GLN A 49 -3.71 1.81 10.40
C GLN A 49 -2.89 1.21 11.56
N ARG A 50 -3.26 1.47 12.81
CA ARG A 50 -2.59 0.87 13.99
C ARG A 50 -2.69 -0.66 14.01
N ILE A 51 -3.87 -1.22 13.70
CA ILE A 51 -4.08 -2.67 13.63
C ILE A 51 -3.19 -3.26 12.54
N MET A 52 -3.28 -2.75 11.31
CA MET A 52 -2.56 -3.31 10.16
C MET A 52 -1.06 -3.14 10.30
N THR A 53 -0.55 -1.99 10.77
CA THR A 53 0.88 -1.82 11.07
C THR A 53 1.35 -2.86 12.08
N ARG A 54 0.55 -3.20 13.10
CA ARG A 54 0.93 -4.23 14.07
C ARG A 54 0.98 -5.62 13.43
N LEU A 55 -0.03 -5.98 12.64
CA LEU A 55 -0.12 -7.30 12.03
C LEU A 55 0.98 -7.51 10.97
N LEU A 56 1.26 -6.48 10.17
CA LEU A 56 2.28 -6.53 9.12
C LEU A 56 3.71 -6.68 9.69
N ARG A 57 3.97 -6.25 10.93
CA ARG A 57 5.27 -6.48 11.61
C ARG A 57 5.59 -7.95 11.86
N PHE A 58 4.60 -8.84 11.82
CA PHE A 58 4.85 -10.26 11.92
C PHE A 58 5.32 -10.87 10.61
N ILE A 59 5.36 -10.11 9.51
CA ILE A 59 5.79 -10.60 8.20
C ILE A 59 7.28 -10.32 8.04
N ASP A 60 8.08 -11.39 8.11
CA ASP A 60 9.54 -11.33 8.12
C ASP A 60 10.20 -12.09 6.96
N LYS A 61 9.39 -12.72 6.08
CA LYS A 61 9.87 -13.48 4.92
C LYS A 61 9.52 -12.78 3.61
N ASP A 62 10.51 -12.61 2.75
CA ASP A 62 10.34 -11.99 1.42
C ASP A 62 9.24 -12.65 0.59
N ARG A 63 9.15 -13.99 0.61
CA ARG A 63 8.09 -14.72 -0.10
C ARG A 63 6.69 -14.39 0.41
N GLN A 64 6.54 -14.16 1.72
CA GLN A 64 5.26 -13.77 2.31
C GLN A 64 4.93 -12.33 1.94
N THR A 65 5.91 -11.43 2.02
CA THR A 65 5.79 -10.03 1.59
C THR A 65 5.40 -9.91 0.12
N GLU A 66 6.06 -10.66 -0.77
CA GLU A 66 5.72 -10.77 -2.20
C GLU A 66 4.27 -11.23 -2.40
N SER A 67 3.88 -12.30 -1.71
CA SER A 67 2.51 -12.82 -1.82
C SER A 67 1.47 -11.83 -1.30
N LEU A 68 1.76 -11.08 -0.24
CA LEU A 68 0.86 -10.07 0.29
C LEU A 68 0.75 -8.87 -0.65
N ALA A 69 1.87 -8.40 -1.21
CA ALA A 69 1.88 -7.31 -2.17
C ALA A 69 1.01 -7.63 -3.38
N ASP A 70 1.13 -8.84 -3.93
CA ASP A 70 0.30 -9.32 -5.03
C ASP A 70 -1.19 -9.34 -4.67
N LYS A 71 -1.52 -9.94 -3.52
CA LYS A 71 -2.92 -10.08 -3.06
C LYS A 71 -3.56 -8.73 -2.75
N PHE A 72 -2.82 -7.81 -2.15
CA PHE A 72 -3.31 -6.46 -1.85
C PHE A 72 -3.49 -5.66 -3.14
N THR A 73 -2.53 -5.70 -4.07
CA THR A 73 -2.63 -5.01 -5.37
C THR A 73 -3.84 -5.50 -6.16
N ALA A 74 -4.10 -6.81 -6.17
CA ALA A 74 -5.26 -7.40 -6.84
C ALA A 74 -6.61 -6.89 -6.31
N ARG A 75 -6.68 -6.49 -5.03
CA ARG A 75 -7.92 -6.01 -4.40
C ARG A 75 -8.35 -4.62 -4.89
N PHE A 76 -7.47 -3.85 -5.53
CA PHE A 76 -7.86 -2.53 -6.06
C PHE A 76 -8.97 -2.61 -7.11
N THR A 77 -9.06 -3.71 -7.86
CA THR A 77 -10.13 -3.93 -8.86
C THR A 77 -11.52 -3.75 -8.26
N GLU A 78 -11.74 -4.29 -7.06
CA GLU A 78 -13.00 -4.17 -6.33
C GLU A 78 -13.07 -2.84 -5.58
N ALA A 79 -11.96 -2.43 -4.94
CA ALA A 79 -11.93 -1.24 -4.11
C ALA A 79 -12.13 0.07 -4.88
N ALA A 80 -11.66 0.16 -6.12
CA ALA A 80 -11.85 1.33 -6.96
C ALA A 80 -13.31 1.52 -7.42
N LEU A 81 -14.14 0.47 -7.32
CA LEU A 81 -15.57 0.50 -7.65
C LEU A 81 -16.45 0.72 -6.42
N ALA A 82 -15.86 0.78 -5.22
CA ALA A 82 -16.60 0.94 -3.98
C ALA A 82 -17.23 2.35 -3.89
N SER A 83 -18.33 2.48 -3.15
CA SER A 83 -19.02 3.76 -2.94
C SER A 83 -18.18 4.79 -2.19
N THR A 84 -17.17 4.35 -1.45
CA THR A 84 -16.24 5.18 -0.69
C THR A 84 -14.80 4.85 -1.08
N ALA A 85 -13.89 5.81 -0.90
CA ALA A 85 -12.47 5.60 -1.14
C ALA A 85 -11.79 4.74 -0.05
N LYS A 86 -12.47 4.46 1.08
CA LYS A 86 -11.88 3.80 2.25
C LYS A 86 -11.17 2.48 1.91
N PRO A 87 -11.77 1.52 1.17
CA PRO A 87 -11.08 0.28 0.83
C PRO A 87 -9.80 0.51 0.00
N ALA A 88 -9.82 1.46 -0.94
CA ALA A 88 -8.65 1.79 -1.74
C ALA A 88 -7.54 2.44 -0.89
N ARG A 89 -7.90 3.35 0.01
CA ARG A 89 -6.96 3.97 0.98
C ARG A 89 -6.32 2.94 1.90
N ASP A 90 -7.13 2.01 2.42
CA ASP A 90 -6.69 0.95 3.33
C ASP A 90 -5.73 -0.03 2.63
N ILE A 91 -6.00 -0.41 1.38
CA ILE A 91 -5.08 -1.22 0.54
C ILE A 91 -3.78 -0.46 0.27
N ALA A 92 -3.87 0.79 -0.18
CA ALA A 92 -2.70 1.61 -0.51
C ALA A 92 -1.80 1.81 0.72
N PHE A 93 -2.40 2.06 1.88
CA PHE A 93 -1.69 2.12 3.15
C PHE A 93 -0.95 0.82 3.43
N CYS A 94 -1.62 -0.34 3.35
CA CYS A 94 -0.99 -1.63 3.64
C CYS A 94 0.19 -1.93 2.70
N LEU A 95 0.05 -1.63 1.40
CA LEU A 95 1.16 -1.74 0.44
C LEU A 95 2.32 -0.82 0.82
N SER A 96 2.04 0.43 1.23
CA SER A 96 3.06 1.37 1.69
C SER A 96 3.84 0.88 2.91
N GLN A 97 3.29 -0.02 3.72
CA GLN A 97 3.97 -0.58 4.89
C GLN A 97 4.94 -1.73 4.53
N LEU A 98 4.79 -2.36 3.36
CA LEU A 98 5.63 -3.48 2.94
C LEU A 98 7.01 -3.01 2.44
N ALA A 99 8.03 -3.82 2.72
CA ALA A 99 9.34 -3.71 2.09
C ALA A 99 9.39 -4.63 0.88
N LEU A 100 9.05 -4.09 -0.30
CA LEU A 100 9.00 -4.88 -1.53
C LEU A 100 10.41 -5.25 -2.00
N SER A 101 10.61 -6.52 -2.37
CA SER A 101 11.77 -6.95 -3.15
C SER A 101 11.75 -6.29 -4.53
N ASP A 102 12.88 -6.25 -5.23
CA ASP A 102 12.93 -5.68 -6.59
C ASP A 102 11.95 -6.37 -7.55
N LYS A 103 11.77 -7.69 -7.37
CA LYS A 103 10.80 -8.51 -8.11
C LYS A 103 9.37 -8.10 -7.80
N ALA A 104 9.02 -7.96 -6.52
CA ALA A 104 7.69 -7.53 -6.09
C ALA A 104 7.39 -6.10 -6.58
N PHE A 105 8.37 -5.22 -6.50
CA PHE A 105 8.26 -3.84 -6.93
C PHE A 105 8.04 -3.74 -8.44
N LYS A 106 8.82 -4.46 -9.25
CA LYS A 106 8.61 -4.52 -10.71
C LYS A 106 7.19 -4.98 -11.05
N LYS A 107 6.68 -6.02 -10.38
CA LYS A 107 5.32 -6.51 -10.59
C LYS A 107 4.25 -5.49 -10.18
N PHE A 108 4.50 -4.72 -9.12
CA PHE A 108 3.64 -3.59 -8.73
C PHE A 108 3.57 -2.53 -9.84
N LEU A 109 4.71 -2.16 -10.45
CA LEU A 109 4.74 -1.20 -11.58
C LEU A 109 3.95 -1.74 -12.80
N GLU A 110 4.08 -3.03 -13.10
CA GLU A 110 3.37 -3.70 -14.20
C GLU A 110 1.85 -3.82 -13.96
N SER A 111 1.43 -3.81 -12.69
CA SER A 111 0.03 -3.93 -12.27
C SER A 111 -0.78 -2.62 -12.34
N TRP A 112 -0.26 -1.62 -13.06
CA TRP A 112 -0.83 -0.28 -13.20
C TRP A 112 -2.36 -0.23 -13.34
N LYS A 113 -2.92 -1.06 -14.23
CA LYS A 113 -4.36 -1.08 -14.52
C LYS A 113 -5.24 -1.40 -13.32
N LEU A 114 -4.69 -2.05 -12.28
CA LEU A 114 -5.45 -2.47 -11.10
C LEU A 114 -5.74 -1.28 -10.18
N TYR A 115 -4.77 -0.39 -9.96
CA TYR A 115 -4.88 0.72 -9.02
C TYR A 115 -5.01 2.10 -9.66
N GLU A 116 -4.72 2.24 -10.96
CA GLU A 116 -4.92 3.50 -11.69
C GLU A 116 -6.32 4.10 -11.45
N PRO A 117 -7.43 3.34 -11.49
CA PRO A 117 -8.75 3.92 -11.30
C PRO A 117 -8.96 4.54 -9.91
N ALA A 118 -8.17 4.14 -8.90
CA ALA A 118 -8.23 4.69 -7.55
C ALA A 118 -7.39 5.97 -7.37
N LEU A 119 -6.62 6.41 -8.38
CA LEU A 119 -5.79 7.61 -8.30
C LEU A 119 -6.58 8.92 -8.31
N TYR A 120 -7.92 8.89 -8.35
CA TYR A 120 -8.71 10.09 -8.04
C TYR A 120 -8.60 10.50 -6.58
N ASP A 121 -8.17 9.60 -5.68
CA ASP A 121 -8.08 9.86 -4.25
C ASP A 121 -6.66 10.26 -3.84
N LYS A 122 -6.55 11.36 -3.09
CA LYS A 122 -5.27 11.95 -2.67
C LYS A 122 -4.50 11.06 -1.70
N GLU A 123 -5.18 10.43 -0.74
CA GLU A 123 -4.53 9.54 0.23
C GLU A 123 -3.99 8.28 -0.46
N VAL A 124 -4.75 7.73 -1.41
CA VAL A 124 -4.28 6.62 -2.27
C VAL A 124 -3.02 7.03 -3.02
N TYR A 125 -3.04 8.19 -3.69
CA TYR A 125 -1.88 8.70 -4.43
C TYR A 125 -0.64 8.85 -3.54
N VAL A 126 -0.77 9.50 -2.38
CA VAL A 126 0.34 9.69 -1.42
C VAL A 126 0.91 8.35 -0.95
N ALA A 127 0.05 7.39 -0.62
CA ALA A 127 0.48 6.08 -0.17
C ALA A 127 1.21 5.29 -1.27
N LEU A 128 0.75 5.36 -2.53
CA LEU A 128 1.42 4.71 -3.66
C LEU A 128 2.74 5.41 -4.04
N CYS A 129 2.82 6.74 -3.93
CA CYS A 129 4.09 7.46 -4.02
C CYS A 129 5.09 6.98 -2.96
N ALA A 130 4.64 6.68 -1.74
CA ALA A 130 5.52 6.12 -0.71
C ALA A 130 6.02 4.70 -1.06
N VAL A 131 5.21 3.87 -1.73
CA VAL A 131 5.65 2.57 -2.27
C VAL A 131 6.75 2.78 -3.31
N VAL A 132 6.55 3.68 -4.27
CA VAL A 132 7.52 3.98 -5.34
C VAL A 132 8.82 4.56 -4.78
N ALA A 133 8.74 5.50 -3.84
CA ALA A 133 9.91 6.08 -3.18
C ALA A 133 10.76 5.02 -2.43
N LYS A 134 10.13 3.98 -1.87
CA LYS A 134 10.84 2.85 -1.25
C LYS A 134 11.51 1.97 -2.30
N GLY A 135 10.81 1.63 -3.38
CA GLY A 135 11.38 0.88 -4.50
C GLY A 135 12.56 1.59 -5.15
N LYS A 136 12.48 2.92 -5.33
CA LYS A 136 13.56 3.77 -5.86
C LYS A 136 14.85 3.66 -5.02
N LYS A 137 14.73 3.59 -3.69
CA LYS A 137 15.89 3.43 -2.79
C LYS A 137 16.56 2.06 -2.95
N SER A 138 15.79 1.01 -3.25
CA SER A 138 16.32 -0.33 -3.55
C SER A 138 17.15 -0.31 -4.83
N VAL A 139 16.56 0.21 -5.91
CA VAL A 139 17.17 0.32 -7.25
C VAL A 139 18.35 1.31 -7.29
N GLY A 140 18.29 2.37 -6.49
CA GLY A 140 19.24 3.47 -6.52
C GLY A 140 20.58 3.25 -5.81
N GLY A 141 20.73 2.15 -5.06
CA GLY A 141 21.93 1.84 -4.28
C GLY A 141 21.87 2.34 -2.83
N GLY A 142 20.91 1.84 -2.05
CA GLY A 142 20.82 2.07 -0.60
C GLY A 142 21.98 1.50 0.24
N LYS A 143 22.95 0.81 -0.37
CA LYS A 143 24.24 0.49 0.25
C LYS A 143 25.32 1.41 -0.32
N LYS A 144 25.89 2.25 0.56
CA LYS A 144 27.18 2.90 0.33
C LYS A 144 28.27 1.82 0.28
N ASP A 145 28.36 1.07 -0.81
CA ASP A 145 29.57 0.30 -1.14
C ASP A 145 30.35 1.07 -2.20
N LYS A 146 31.63 1.30 -1.87
CA LYS A 146 32.55 2.25 -2.49
C LYS A 146 33.10 1.82 -3.86
N ASP A 147 32.62 0.73 -4.45
CA ASP A 147 33.19 0.17 -5.67
C ASP A 147 32.15 0.20 -6.80
N LYS A 148 32.04 1.34 -7.49
CA LYS A 148 31.13 1.53 -8.64
C LYS A 148 31.93 1.93 -9.88
N GLU A 149 32.49 0.93 -10.56
CA GLU A 149 33.05 1.12 -11.92
C GLU A 149 32.49 0.17 -12.98
N SER A 150 31.51 -0.69 -12.66
CA SER A 150 30.91 -1.61 -13.65
C SER A 150 29.38 -1.62 -13.74
N ALA A 151 28.65 -0.88 -12.90
CA ALA A 151 27.17 -0.94 -12.82
C ALA A 151 26.43 0.22 -13.54
N GLY A 152 27.08 0.89 -14.49
CA GLY A 152 26.62 2.17 -15.05
C GLY A 152 25.39 2.12 -15.97
N GLY A 153 25.10 0.97 -16.59
CA GLY A 153 24.03 0.83 -17.59
C GLY A 153 22.67 0.45 -16.99
N GLU A 154 22.57 -0.73 -16.38
CA GLU A 154 21.29 -1.27 -15.85
C GLU A 154 20.71 -0.44 -14.71
N GLY A 155 21.57 0.06 -13.80
CA GLY A 155 21.13 0.91 -12.70
C GLY A 155 20.60 2.27 -13.17
N ASN A 156 21.05 2.76 -14.33
CA ASN A 156 20.54 4.01 -14.91
C ASN A 156 19.19 3.79 -15.59
N ALA A 157 19.04 2.70 -16.35
CA ALA A 157 17.77 2.32 -16.97
C ALA A 157 16.67 2.07 -15.93
N ALA A 158 16.98 1.35 -14.85
CA ALA A 158 16.00 1.07 -13.80
C ALA A 158 15.58 2.33 -13.03
N LYS A 159 16.48 3.31 -12.84
CA LYS A 159 16.12 4.62 -12.29
C LYS A 159 15.21 5.40 -13.21
N GLN A 160 15.51 5.42 -14.51
CA GLN A 160 14.70 6.09 -15.52
C GLN A 160 13.28 5.51 -15.55
N VAL A 161 13.12 4.18 -15.51
CA VAL A 161 11.80 3.52 -15.43
C VAL A 161 11.00 3.99 -14.21
N VAL A 162 11.65 4.13 -13.05
CA VAL A 162 10.98 4.61 -11.83
C VAL A 162 10.56 6.08 -11.97
N GLU A 163 11.41 6.93 -12.54
CA GLU A 163 11.10 8.36 -12.73
C GLU A 163 9.97 8.57 -13.75
N GLU A 164 9.99 7.83 -14.85
CA GLU A 164 8.89 7.81 -15.83
C GLU A 164 7.58 7.34 -15.18
N PHE A 165 7.66 6.33 -14.31
CA PHE A 165 6.50 5.85 -13.56
C PHE A 165 5.99 6.89 -12.54
N GLU A 166 6.87 7.60 -11.82
CA GLU A 166 6.52 8.70 -10.92
C GLU A 166 5.76 9.81 -11.68
N ALA A 167 6.29 10.22 -12.85
CA ALA A 167 5.67 11.22 -13.71
C ALA A 167 4.30 10.75 -14.23
N LYS A 168 4.21 9.50 -14.69
CA LYS A 168 2.95 8.88 -15.12
C LYS A 168 1.90 8.87 -14.00
N MET A 169 2.30 8.50 -12.79
CA MET A 169 1.42 8.44 -11.63
C MET A 169 0.93 9.82 -11.21
N ALA A 170 1.80 10.84 -11.25
CA ALA A 170 1.43 12.23 -10.97
C ALA A 170 0.45 12.81 -12.01
N ALA A 171 0.70 12.56 -13.30
CA ALA A 171 -0.19 12.99 -14.37
C ALA A 171 -1.58 12.35 -14.24
N ALA A 172 -1.63 11.02 -14.04
CA ALA A 172 -2.88 10.30 -13.84
C ALA A 172 -3.66 10.75 -12.60
N HIS A 173 -2.97 11.02 -11.48
CA HIS A 173 -3.61 11.58 -10.29
C HIS A 173 -4.21 12.95 -10.58
N THR A 174 -3.47 13.85 -11.23
CA THR A 174 -3.94 15.21 -11.54
C THR A 174 -5.21 15.17 -12.38
N GLU A 175 -5.19 14.43 -13.51
CA GLU A 175 -6.33 14.30 -14.42
C GLU A 175 -7.57 13.71 -13.71
N ARG A 176 -7.39 12.64 -12.94
CA ARG A 176 -8.49 11.93 -12.27
C ARG A 176 -9.04 12.71 -11.09
N TYR A 177 -8.18 13.35 -10.31
CA TYR A 177 -8.59 14.20 -9.19
C TYR A 177 -9.38 15.40 -9.68
N GLU A 178 -8.95 16.06 -10.77
CA GLU A 178 -9.70 17.16 -11.39
C GLU A 178 -11.07 16.70 -11.88
N SER A 179 -11.14 15.56 -12.56
CA SER A 179 -12.39 14.96 -13.04
C SER A 179 -13.34 14.63 -11.88
N TYR A 180 -12.82 14.01 -10.82
CA TYR A 180 -13.58 13.70 -9.60
C TYR A 180 -14.10 14.97 -8.91
N ARG A 181 -13.24 15.99 -8.78
CA ARG A 181 -13.59 17.27 -8.15
C ARG A 181 -14.64 18.02 -8.96
N ALA A 182 -14.56 18.00 -10.29
CA ALA A 182 -15.57 18.59 -11.17
C ALA A 182 -16.92 17.90 -11.01
N LEU A 183 -16.95 16.56 -10.96
CA LEU A 183 -18.17 15.79 -10.74
C LEU A 183 -18.81 16.10 -9.38
N ARG A 184 -18.02 16.09 -8.31
CA ARG A 184 -18.48 16.41 -6.94
C ARG A 184 -19.07 17.82 -6.86
N ARG A 185 -18.44 18.82 -7.51
CA ARG A 185 -19.00 20.18 -7.58
C ARG A 185 -20.32 20.24 -8.33
N ALA A 186 -20.46 19.50 -9.43
CA ALA A 186 -21.72 19.40 -10.17
C ALA A 186 -22.82 18.74 -9.31
N GLU A 187 -22.45 17.84 -8.41
CA GLU A 187 -23.34 17.22 -7.41
C GLU A 187 -23.61 18.13 -6.19
N GLY A 188 -23.03 19.33 -6.13
CA GLY A 188 -23.16 20.25 -4.99
C GLY A 188 -22.35 19.86 -3.75
N LEU A 189 -21.45 18.89 -3.87
CA LEU A 189 -20.56 18.44 -2.81
C LEU A 189 -19.22 19.20 -2.88
N THR A 190 -18.81 19.81 -1.77
CA THR A 190 -17.47 20.41 -1.65
C THR A 190 -16.44 19.32 -1.37
N VAL A 191 -15.44 19.19 -2.24
CA VAL A 191 -14.23 18.41 -1.94
C VAL A 191 -13.34 19.30 -1.09
N ASP A 192 -13.15 18.93 0.17
CA ASP A 192 -12.22 19.65 1.06
C ASP A 192 -10.78 19.46 0.54
N ASP A 193 -10.07 20.57 0.30
CA ASP A 193 -8.71 20.54 -0.23
C ASP A 193 -7.67 20.21 0.88
N THR A 194 -8.10 20.04 2.14
CA THR A 194 -7.21 20.09 3.32
C THR A 194 -6.79 18.79 4.02
N ASP A 195 -7.25 17.60 3.64
CA ASP A 195 -6.74 16.33 4.21
C ASP A 195 -5.58 15.72 3.40
#